data_AF-A0A7X8XGU9-F1
#
_entry.id   AF-A0A7X8XGU9-F1
#
_cell.length_a   1.000
_cell.length_b   1.000
_cell.length_c   1.000
_cell.angle_alpha   90.00
_cell.angle_beta   90.00
_cell.angle_gamma   90.00
#
_symmetry.space_group_name_H-M   'P 1'
#
loop_
_entity.id
_entity.type
_entity.pdbx_description
1 polymer ?
#
loop_
_entity_poly.entity_id
_entity_poly.type
_entity_poly.pdbx_seq_one_letter_code
_entity_poly.pdbx_strand_id
1 'polypeptide(L)'
;MRRLPTTIIADLLIFLLLVAAVVGISFMTYSPGSGYLEVRTNEAVFRYSMSSDQHIEVDGPLGKTQIIIEDGAAKIVDSSCPTKSCTLQKPISLSGKWIACLPNHVLLTIVGAPADLEVDDVAI
;
A
#
# COMPACT_ATOMS: atom_id res chain seq x y z
N MET A 1 -2.57 53.89 -1.57
CA MET A 1 -2.10 53.08 -0.42
C MET A 1 -3.31 52.40 0.23
N ARG A 2 -3.70 51.22 -0.27
CA ARG A 2 -4.84 50.46 0.28
C ARG A 2 -4.38 49.78 1.56
N ARG A 3 -4.93 50.20 2.71
CA ARG A 3 -4.69 49.53 3.98
C ARG A 3 -5.29 48.14 3.87
N LEU A 4 -4.43 47.11 3.77
CA LEU A 4 -4.91 45.73 3.84
C LEU A 4 -5.60 45.58 5.21
N PRO A 5 -6.90 45.25 5.25
CA PRO A 5 -7.62 45.18 6.49
C PRO A 5 -7.05 44.03 7.31
N THR A 6 -6.89 44.25 8.62
CA THR A 6 -6.44 43.28 9.62
C THR A 6 -7.16 41.94 9.54
N THR A 7 -8.34 41.90 8.92
CA THR A 7 -9.12 40.69 8.61
C THR A 7 -8.41 39.74 7.65
N ILE A 8 -7.68 40.23 6.63
CA ILE A 8 -6.97 39.36 5.68
C ILE A 8 -5.80 38.62 6.35
N ILE A 9 -5.15 39.26 7.34
CA ILE A 9 -4.07 38.64 8.11
C ILE A 9 -4.64 37.54 9.02
N ALA A 10 -5.79 37.80 9.64
CA ALA A 10 -6.49 36.80 10.46
C ALA A 10 -6.93 35.60 9.62
N ASP A 11 -7.50 35.83 8.43
CA ASP A 11 -7.92 34.76 7.53
C ASP A 11 -6.73 33.91 7.04
N LEU A 12 -5.58 34.55 6.74
CA LEU A 12 -4.35 33.85 6.34
C LEU A 12 -3.79 32.96 7.46
N LEU A 13 -3.83 33.43 8.71
CA LEU A 13 -3.40 32.66 9.87
C LEU A 13 -4.31 31.45 10.11
N ILE A 14 -5.63 31.63 10.00
CA ILE A 14 -6.60 30.53 10.13
C ILE A 14 -6.39 29.49 9.02
N PHE A 15 -6.19 29.95 7.78
CA PHE A 15 -5.94 29.07 6.64
C PHE A 15 -4.65 28.25 6.83
N LEU A 16 -3.56 28.89 7.26
CA LEU A 16 -2.29 28.20 7.49
C LEU A 16 -2.39 27.19 8.65
N LEU A 17 -3.14 27.52 9.71
CA LEU A 17 -3.43 26.59 10.81
C LEU A 17 -4.21 25.37 10.33
N LEU A 18 -5.23 25.56 9.48
CA LEU A 18 -6.01 24.47 8.89
C LEU A 18 -5.14 23.56 8.02
N VAL A 19 -4.31 24.14 7.15
CA VAL A 19 -3.37 23.35 6.32
C VAL A 19 -2.41 22.56 7.21
N ALA A 20 -1.84 23.18 8.23
CA ALA A 20 -0.95 22.50 9.17
C ALA A 20 -1.65 21.37 9.94
N ALA A 21 -2.91 21.56 10.34
CA ALA A 21 -3.71 20.53 11.00
C ALA A 21 -4.00 19.34 10.05
N VAL A 22 -4.39 19.60 8.79
CA VAL A 22 -4.61 18.54 7.79
C VAL A 22 -3.34 17.75 7.51
N VAL A 23 -2.20 18.45 7.35
CA VAL A 23 -0.89 17.81 7.16
C VAL A 23 -0.51 17.00 8.39
N GLY A 24 -0.65 17.56 9.60
CA GLY A 24 -0.32 16.87 10.85
C GLY A 24 -1.17 15.61 11.09
N ILE A 25 -2.47 15.68 10.84
CA ILE A 25 -3.37 14.52 10.92
C ILE A 25 -2.97 13.47 9.90
N SER A 26 -2.64 13.88 8.67
CA SER A 26 -2.19 12.95 7.62
C SER A 26 -0.90 12.23 8.02
N PHE A 27 0.05 12.90 8.66
CA PHE A 27 1.25 12.24 9.18
C PHE A 27 0.98 11.30 10.36
N MET A 28 0.01 11.61 11.23
CA MET A 28 -0.35 10.73 12.36
C MET A 28 -1.14 9.49 11.95
N THR A 29 -1.93 9.56 10.87
CA THR A 29 -2.65 8.38 10.34
C THR A 29 -1.78 7.49 9.46
N TYR A 30 -0.57 7.94 9.09
CA TYR A 30 0.49 7.09 8.56
C TYR A 30 1.11 6.23 9.68
N SER A 31 0.28 5.38 10.29
CA SER A 31 0.76 4.23 11.03
C SER A 31 0.86 3.08 10.02
N PRO A 32 2.05 2.53 9.73
CA PRO A 32 2.13 1.26 9.03
C PRO A 32 1.42 0.25 9.92
N GLY A 33 0.17 -0.07 9.55
CA GLY A 33 -0.68 -0.95 10.32
C GLY A 33 0.04 -2.25 10.63
N SER A 34 -0.32 -2.92 11.72
CA SER A 34 0.24 -4.20 12.14
C SER A 34 -0.11 -5.38 11.20
N GLY A 35 -0.34 -5.09 9.92
CA GLY A 35 -0.57 -6.06 8.87
C GLY A 35 0.74 -6.68 8.38
N TYR A 36 0.61 -7.85 7.79
CA TYR A 36 1.68 -8.55 7.11
C TYR A 36 1.29 -8.82 5.66
N LEU A 37 2.29 -8.84 4.79
CA LEU A 37 2.16 -9.38 3.45
C LEU A 37 2.24 -10.90 3.52
N GLU A 38 1.15 -11.56 3.15
CA GLU A 38 1.16 -13.00 2.91
C GLU A 38 1.53 -13.27 1.44
N VAL A 39 2.61 -14.02 1.23
CA VAL A 39 3.06 -14.47 -0.10
C VAL A 39 2.83 -15.96 -0.20
N ARG A 40 1.88 -16.37 -1.03
CA ARG A 40 1.57 -17.77 -1.30
C ARG A 40 2.22 -18.21 -2.60
N THR A 41 2.96 -19.32 -2.55
CA THR A 41 3.48 -20.06 -3.70
C THR A 41 2.83 -21.45 -3.75
N ASN A 42 3.19 -22.28 -4.73
CA ASN A 42 2.77 -23.69 -4.75
C ASN A 42 3.31 -24.48 -3.55
N GLU A 43 4.48 -24.09 -3.01
CA GLU A 43 5.20 -24.88 -2.02
C GLU A 43 4.93 -24.42 -0.59
N ALA A 44 4.78 -23.09 -0.40
CA ALA A 44 4.76 -22.51 0.93
C ALA A 44 3.96 -21.20 0.99
N VAL A 45 3.67 -20.80 2.22
CA VAL A 45 3.08 -19.51 2.56
C VAL A 45 4.07 -18.76 3.45
N PHE A 46 4.52 -17.59 2.99
CA PHE A 46 5.43 -16.72 3.71
C PHE A 46 4.69 -15.49 4.24
N ARG A 47 5.17 -14.93 5.35
CA ARG A 47 4.60 -13.72 5.96
C ARG A 47 5.70 -12.71 6.24
N TYR A 48 5.52 -11.50 5.74
CA TYR A 48 6.49 -10.41 5.88
C TYR A 48 5.81 -9.21 6.52
N SER A 49 6.47 -8.57 7.50
CA SER A 49 5.91 -7.36 8.11
C SER A 49 5.80 -6.24 7.07
N MET A 50 4.66 -5.55 7.05
CA MET A 50 4.49 -4.34 6.23
C MET A 50 5.18 -3.11 6.86
N SER A 51 5.62 -3.22 8.12
CA SER A 51 6.28 -2.11 8.85
C SER A 51 7.77 -1.94 8.51
N SER A 52 8.35 -2.86 7.74
CA SER A 52 9.77 -2.87 7.43
C SER A 52 9.98 -2.99 5.93
N ASP A 53 10.74 -2.05 5.37
CA ASP A 53 11.12 -2.07 3.97
C ASP A 53 12.04 -3.26 3.70
N GLN A 54 11.71 -4.03 2.67
CA GLN A 54 12.44 -5.26 2.35
C GLN A 54 12.23 -5.69 0.91
N HIS A 55 13.26 -6.35 0.36
CA HIS A 55 13.24 -6.96 -0.95
C HIS A 55 13.15 -8.48 -0.78
N ILE A 56 12.16 -9.07 -1.41
CA ILE A 56 11.82 -10.49 -1.26
C ILE A 56 11.90 -11.13 -2.64
N GLU A 57 12.59 -12.26 -2.73
CA GLU A 57 12.55 -13.12 -3.90
C GLU A 57 11.86 -14.43 -3.55
N VAL A 58 10.89 -14.83 -4.38
CA VAL A 58 10.22 -16.13 -4.27
C VAL A 58 10.29 -16.87 -5.59
N ASP A 59 10.50 -18.18 -5.51
CA ASP A 59 10.51 -19.06 -6.66
C ASP A 59 9.08 -19.51 -7.03
N GLY A 60 8.81 -19.50 -8.34
CA GLY A 60 7.62 -20.09 -8.94
C GLY A 60 7.99 -21.01 -10.11
N PRO A 61 7.03 -21.71 -10.72
CA PRO A 61 7.29 -22.71 -11.74
C PRO A 61 7.93 -22.17 -13.03
N LEU A 62 7.82 -20.85 -13.29
CA LEU A 62 8.45 -20.20 -14.44
C LEU A 62 9.76 -19.48 -14.06
N GLY A 63 10.10 -19.42 -12.77
CA GLY A 63 11.29 -18.76 -12.26
C GLY A 63 10.98 -17.80 -11.10
N LYS A 64 11.89 -16.85 -10.87
CA LYS A 64 11.82 -15.94 -9.73
C LYS A 64 10.76 -14.85 -9.88
N THR A 65 10.20 -14.43 -8.76
CA THR A 65 9.37 -13.22 -8.63
C THR A 65 9.96 -12.32 -7.56
N GLN A 66 10.21 -11.07 -7.93
CA GLN A 66 10.81 -10.05 -7.08
C GLN A 66 9.71 -9.13 -6.53
N ILE A 67 9.65 -9.04 -5.21
CA ILE A 67 8.66 -8.29 -4.45
C ILE A 67 9.39 -7.24 -3.63
N ILE A 68 8.85 -6.03 -3.59
CA ILE A 68 9.35 -4.95 -2.74
C ILE A 68 8.23 -4.52 -1.80
N ILE A 69 8.57 -4.42 -0.51
CA ILE A 69 7.79 -3.70 0.49
C ILE A 69 8.53 -2.38 0.76
N GLU A 70 7.86 -1.26 0.58
CA GLU A 70 8.39 0.09 0.72
C GLU A 70 7.25 1.04 1.13
N ASP A 71 7.48 1.91 2.13
CA ASP A 71 6.50 2.88 2.63
C ASP A 71 5.15 2.24 3.04
N GLY A 72 5.19 1.02 3.59
CA GLY A 72 3.98 0.29 3.97
C GLY A 72 3.12 -0.19 2.80
N ALA A 73 3.69 -0.28 1.59
CA ALA A 73 3.06 -0.84 0.40
C ALA A 73 3.91 -1.96 -0.22
N ALA A 74 3.26 -2.97 -0.77
CA ALA A 74 3.89 -4.10 -1.46
C ALA A 74 3.62 -4.05 -2.97
N LYS A 75 4.63 -4.35 -3.79
CA LYS A 75 4.53 -4.45 -5.25
C LYS A 75 5.40 -5.57 -5.80
N ILE A 76 5.02 -6.12 -6.95
CA ILE A 76 5.89 -7.00 -7.73
C ILE A 76 6.66 -6.13 -8.73
N VAL A 77 7.99 -6.13 -8.65
CA VAL A 77 8.83 -5.36 -9.58
C VAL A 77 9.27 -6.16 -10.79
N ASP A 78 9.44 -7.48 -10.63
CA ASP A 78 9.74 -8.38 -11.73
C ASP A 78 9.20 -9.79 -11.46
N SER A 79 8.95 -10.54 -12.53
CA SER A 79 8.55 -11.94 -12.46
C SER A 79 8.92 -12.68 -13.75
N SER A 80 9.38 -13.92 -13.70
CA SER A 80 9.72 -14.70 -14.91
C SER A 80 8.53 -15.07 -15.82
N CYS A 81 7.32 -14.54 -15.57
CA CYS A 81 6.18 -14.73 -16.46
C CYS A 81 6.26 -13.87 -17.74
N PRO A 82 5.72 -14.36 -18.87
CA PRO A 82 5.76 -13.64 -20.15
C PRO A 82 4.78 -12.46 -20.19
N THR A 83 3.68 -12.53 -19.44
CA THR A 83 2.62 -11.51 -19.50
C THR A 83 2.96 -10.25 -18.73
N LYS A 84 3.82 -10.35 -17.69
CA LYS A 84 4.21 -9.26 -16.79
C LYS A 84 3.04 -8.43 -16.25
N SER A 85 1.82 -8.98 -16.24
CA SER A 85 0.62 -8.22 -15.83
C SER A 85 0.67 -7.86 -14.35
N CYS A 86 1.34 -8.67 -13.52
CA CYS A 86 1.55 -8.41 -12.10
C CYS A 86 2.46 -7.20 -11.83
N THR A 87 3.46 -6.93 -12.69
CA THR A 87 4.39 -5.81 -12.51
C THR A 87 3.76 -4.47 -12.89
N LEU A 88 2.66 -4.50 -13.63
CA LEU A 88 1.88 -3.32 -14.02
C LEU A 88 0.84 -2.92 -12.97
N GLN A 89 0.59 -3.79 -11.98
CA GLN A 89 -0.37 -3.49 -10.91
C GLN A 89 0.19 -2.43 -9.96
N LYS A 90 -0.71 -1.60 -9.42
CA LYS A 90 -0.34 -0.59 -8.43
C LYS A 90 0.11 -1.29 -7.13
N PRO A 91 1.01 -0.66 -6.34
CA PRO A 91 1.33 -1.13 -5.01
C PRO A 91 0.07 -1.28 -4.16
N ILE A 92 0.01 -2.34 -3.35
CA ILE A 92 -1.08 -2.62 -2.43
C ILE A 92 -0.62 -2.27 -1.00
N SER A 93 -1.48 -1.65 -0.20
CA SER A 93 -1.21 -1.35 1.22
C SER A 93 -2.39 -1.65 2.15
N LEU A 94 -3.60 -1.81 1.60
CA LEU A 94 -4.83 -2.03 2.36
C LEU A 94 -5.13 -3.52 2.55
N SER A 95 -5.65 -3.88 3.73
CA SER A 95 -6.12 -5.24 4.03
C SER A 95 -7.08 -5.76 2.97
N GLY A 96 -6.91 -7.04 2.60
CA GLY A 96 -7.73 -7.69 1.58
C GLY A 96 -7.35 -7.35 0.13
N LYS A 97 -6.47 -6.37 -0.11
CA LYS A 97 -5.89 -6.16 -1.44
C LYS A 97 -4.85 -7.25 -1.74
N TRP A 98 -4.75 -7.59 -3.02
CA TRP A 98 -3.90 -8.68 -3.50
C TRP A 98 -3.32 -8.38 -4.89
N ILE A 99 -2.19 -9.01 -5.19
CA ILE A 99 -1.55 -9.01 -6.52
C ILE A 99 -1.24 -10.47 -6.86
N ALA A 100 -1.70 -10.96 -8.01
CA ALA A 100 -1.40 -12.30 -8.47
C ALA A 100 -0.49 -12.28 -9.70
N CYS A 101 0.60 -13.05 -9.64
CA CYS A 101 1.30 -13.52 -10.82
C CYS A 101 0.81 -14.94 -11.15
N LEU A 102 -0.33 -15.00 -11.84
CA LEU A 102 -1.02 -16.27 -12.11
C LEU A 102 -0.12 -17.29 -12.84
N PRO A 103 0.62 -16.93 -13.92
CA PRO A 103 1.47 -17.91 -14.60
C PRO A 103 2.62 -18.43 -13.75
N ASN A 104 3.11 -17.61 -12.80
CA ASN A 104 4.18 -18.02 -11.88
C ASN A 104 3.66 -18.49 -10.51
N HIS A 105 2.35 -18.69 -10.35
CA HIS A 105 1.73 -19.24 -9.14
C HIS A 105 2.13 -18.51 -7.84
N VAL A 106 2.30 -17.19 -7.92
CA VAL A 106 2.61 -16.33 -6.77
C VAL A 106 1.42 -15.41 -6.49
N LEU A 107 0.90 -15.44 -5.26
CA LEU A 107 -0.16 -14.55 -4.79
C LEU A 107 0.32 -13.75 -3.57
N LEU A 108 0.30 -12.43 -3.69
CA LEU A 108 0.48 -11.49 -2.59
C LEU A 108 -0.89 -11.11 -2.04
N THR A 109 -1.05 -11.11 -0.72
CA THR A 109 -2.26 -10.63 -0.05
C THR A 109 -1.89 -9.89 1.21
N ILE A 110 -2.46 -8.71 1.42
CA ILE A 110 -2.27 -7.99 2.67
C ILE A 110 -3.27 -8.49 3.69
N VAL A 111 -2.75 -9.01 4.79
CA VAL A 111 -3.53 -9.55 5.89
C VAL A 111 -3.25 -8.72 7.14
N GLY A 112 -4.29 -8.14 7.71
CA GLY A 112 -4.20 -7.29 8.90
C GLY A 112 -5.60 -6.89 9.32
N ALA A 113 -5.78 -6.58 10.62
CA ALA A 113 -7.08 -6.19 11.14
C ALA A 113 -7.61 -4.97 10.37
N PRO A 114 -8.75 -5.07 9.68
CA PRO A 114 -9.40 -3.91 9.11
C PRO A 114 -9.87 -3.04 10.28
N ALA A 115 -9.45 -1.78 10.31
CA ALA A 115 -10.42 -0.77 10.66
C ALA A 115 -11.38 -0.78 9.45
N ASP A 116 -12.65 -1.15 9.71
CA ASP A 116 -13.77 -1.00 8.78
C ASP A 116 -13.69 -1.85 7.48
N LEU A 117 -14.20 -3.07 7.58
CA LEU A 117 -14.65 -3.85 6.43
C LEU A 117 -15.87 -3.16 5.79
N GLU A 118 -15.65 -2.33 4.78
CA GLU A 118 -16.64 -2.19 3.70
C GLU A 118 -16.49 -3.41 2.78
N VAL A 119 -17.31 -4.43 3.04
CA VAL A 119 -17.53 -5.58 2.16
C VAL A 119 -18.48 -5.14 1.06
N ASP A 120 -17.96 -4.87 -0.13
CA ASP A 120 -18.79 -4.71 -1.33
C ASP A 120 -19.02 -6.10 -1.93
N ASP A 121 -20.00 -6.82 -1.37
CA ASP A 121 -20.48 -8.10 -1.93
C ASP A 121 -21.34 -7.80 -3.17
N VAL A 122 -20.75 -7.86 -4.35
CA VAL A 122 -21.49 -8.14 -5.59
C VAL A 122 -21.17 -9.57 -6.01
N ALA A 123 -21.97 -10.52 -5.50
CA ALA A 123 -22.09 -11.85 -6.06
C ALA A 123 -23.10 -11.80 -7.22
N ILE A 124 -22.67 -12.25 -8.40
CA ILE A 124 -23.51 -12.55 -9.57
C ILE A 124 -24.17 -13.92 -9.35
#